data_AF-A0A2A9NEH9-F1
#
_entry.id   AF-A0A2A9NEH9-F1
#
_cell.length_a   1.000
_cell.length_b   1.000
_cell.length_c   1.000
_cell.angle_alpha   90.00
_cell.angle_beta   90.00
_cell.angle_gamma   90.00
#
_symmetry.space_group_name_H-M   'P 1'
#
loop_
_entity.id
_entity.type
_entity.pdbx_description
1 polymer ?
#
loop_
_entity_poly.entity_id
_entity_poly.type
_entity_poly.pdbx_seq_one_letter_code
_entity_poly.pdbx_strand_id
1 'polypeptide(L)'
;MSIDEQIMGILGIEDTTGSVDTPTPGDEASLSVAASSVSTFQSVVSGFAFASTDGKTLRRSSRLIKRATNCKVENTAVELSEEKTTKSSASAVELEPGTSIKIRKRKSLTGLTRINSTKKKQKRGYADPEKYAHLNGLRDVLGMELDVLFCGINPGEYSATVGHHFANPTNHFWRCLHASGFTDELISPSEDYTLADRFSLGLTNLVDRPTAGQDELSNGEQTAGVPSLLSKVARHRPYVMCFIGLGIAKMVKTYCLPRRNSSVSQASPSIGFQPYKLVYDNDQKDVPRVKQTLFYAVPSTSGRVVQFQRDDKTKILKDLRDKLADIKSGSFDSSAFHPVSASLIQVSA
;
A
#
# COMPACT_ATOMS: atom_id res chain seq x y z
N MET A 1 2.13 20.27 -57.13
CA MET A 1 3.21 21.25 -56.87
C MET A 1 3.10 21.64 -55.41
N SER A 2 4.21 21.49 -54.71
CA SER A 2 4.31 21.41 -53.24
C SER A 2 4.02 22.74 -52.54
N ILE A 3 3.44 22.66 -51.35
CA ILE A 3 3.24 23.76 -50.41
C ILE A 3 4.36 23.63 -49.39
N ASP A 4 5.56 24.11 -49.72
CA ASP A 4 6.73 24.11 -48.81
C ASP A 4 7.69 25.28 -49.09
N GLU A 5 7.18 26.44 -49.53
CA GLU A 5 8.06 27.58 -49.87
C GLU A 5 7.46 28.96 -49.58
N GLN A 6 6.62 29.06 -48.55
CA GLN A 6 6.14 30.35 -48.07
C GLN A 6 5.94 30.28 -46.55
N ILE A 7 7.03 30.52 -45.81
CA ILE A 7 7.15 31.18 -44.49
C ILE A 7 8.56 30.85 -43.97
N MET A 8 9.57 31.60 -44.42
CA MET A 8 10.85 31.80 -43.72
C MET A 8 11.49 33.10 -44.25
N GLY A 9 10.76 34.20 -44.10
CA GLY A 9 11.16 35.52 -44.55
C GLY A 9 10.93 36.57 -43.48
N ILE A 10 11.58 36.42 -42.31
CA ILE A 10 11.86 37.54 -41.41
C ILE A 10 13.32 37.40 -40.96
N LEU A 11 14.11 38.31 -41.51
CA LEU A 11 15.57 38.41 -41.56
C LEU A 11 16.16 38.83 -40.20
N GLY A 12 17.40 38.41 -39.92
CA GLY A 12 18.21 39.06 -38.88
C GLY A 12 19.51 38.39 -38.43
N ILE A 13 20.27 37.69 -39.28
CA ILE A 13 21.63 37.25 -38.92
C ILE A 13 22.61 37.56 -40.05
N GLU A 14 23.60 38.39 -39.72
CA GLU A 14 24.77 38.72 -40.54
C GLU A 14 25.87 37.66 -40.35
N ASP A 15 26.54 37.34 -41.46
CA ASP A 15 27.70 36.45 -41.56
C ASP A 15 28.99 37.11 -41.03
N THR A 16 29.77 36.38 -40.23
CA THR A 16 31.21 36.60 -40.10
C THR A 16 31.97 35.28 -40.19
N THR A 17 32.85 35.21 -41.18
CA THR A 17 33.71 34.09 -41.55
C THR A 17 35.06 34.13 -40.81
N GLY A 18 35.58 32.96 -40.45
CA GLY A 18 36.96 32.74 -39.98
C GLY A 18 37.12 31.29 -39.50
N SER A 19 37.59 30.35 -40.32
CA SER A 19 39.00 30.04 -40.64
C SER A 19 39.78 29.36 -39.50
N VAL A 20 39.92 28.02 -39.64
CA VAL A 20 41.16 27.23 -39.47
C VAL A 20 41.65 26.93 -38.03
N ASP A 21 41.57 25.66 -37.57
CA ASP A 21 42.67 24.66 -37.58
C ASP A 21 42.36 23.44 -36.67
N THR A 22 42.73 22.25 -37.14
CA THR A 22 42.69 20.97 -36.40
C THR A 22 44.10 20.54 -36.00
N PRO A 23 44.30 19.88 -34.85
CA PRO A 23 45.50 19.06 -34.68
C PRO A 23 45.23 17.60 -34.26
N THR A 24 45.96 16.69 -34.90
CA THR A 24 46.20 15.28 -34.54
C THR A 24 47.46 15.13 -33.66
N PRO A 25 47.72 13.94 -33.04
CA PRO A 25 48.43 13.81 -31.77
C PRO A 25 49.88 13.29 -31.86
N GLY A 26 50.63 13.42 -30.75
CA GLY A 26 51.76 12.56 -30.38
C GLY A 26 52.98 13.30 -29.78
N ASP A 27 53.24 13.08 -28.49
CA ASP A 27 54.49 12.50 -27.92
C ASP A 27 54.89 13.02 -26.52
N GLU A 28 54.85 12.07 -25.59
CA GLU A 28 55.79 11.76 -24.49
C GLU A 28 56.70 12.86 -23.88
N ALA A 29 56.56 13.07 -22.57
CA ALA A 29 57.66 12.93 -21.59
C ALA A 29 57.17 13.14 -20.13
N SER A 30 57.11 12.04 -19.39
CA SER A 30 57.55 11.83 -18.00
C SER A 30 57.71 13.03 -17.03
N LEU A 31 57.03 12.98 -15.88
CA LEU A 31 57.58 13.27 -14.53
C LEU A 31 56.61 12.84 -13.41
N SER A 32 57.18 12.67 -12.22
CA SER A 32 56.98 11.57 -11.28
C SER A 32 56.07 11.85 -10.07
N VAL A 33 55.36 10.79 -9.64
CA VAL A 33 55.15 10.30 -8.26
C VAL A 33 54.82 11.32 -7.14
N ALA A 34 53.56 11.26 -6.67
CA ALA A 34 53.22 11.27 -5.23
C ALA A 34 51.83 10.65 -5.03
N ALA A 35 51.79 9.40 -4.56
CA ALA A 35 50.57 8.70 -4.18
C ALA A 35 50.14 9.16 -2.78
N SER A 36 48.97 9.81 -2.68
CA SER A 36 48.29 10.05 -1.40
C SER A 36 47.24 8.96 -1.19
N SER A 37 47.28 8.35 0.00
CA SER A 37 46.59 7.13 0.39
C SER A 37 45.06 7.28 0.37
N VAL A 38 44.39 6.53 -0.50
CA VAL A 38 42.95 6.25 -0.37
C VAL A 38 42.81 4.98 0.46
N SER A 39 42.26 5.11 1.67
CA SER A 39 41.92 4.00 2.55
C SER A 39 40.74 3.22 1.95
N THR A 40 41.01 2.01 1.44
CA THR A 40 39.99 1.10 0.92
C THR A 40 39.06 0.64 2.06
N PHE A 41 37.75 0.65 1.80
CA PHE A 41 36.67 0.26 2.71
C PHE A 41 36.88 -1.09 3.44
N GLN A 42 37.65 -2.01 2.85
CA GLN A 42 38.06 -3.27 3.50
C GLN A 42 38.88 -3.07 4.78
N SER A 43 39.67 -1.99 4.89
CA SER A 43 40.50 -1.71 6.07
C SER A 43 39.69 -1.23 7.28
N VAL A 44 38.46 -0.76 7.09
CA VAL A 44 37.55 -0.34 8.17
C VAL A 44 36.78 -1.54 8.74
N VAL A 45 36.56 -2.58 7.92
CA VAL A 45 35.82 -3.80 8.32
C VAL A 45 36.68 -4.75 9.16
N SER A 46 38.01 -4.76 8.96
CA SER A 46 38.94 -5.57 9.78
C SER A 46 39.03 -5.11 11.25
N GLY A 47 38.57 -3.90 11.58
CA GLY A 47 38.48 -3.40 12.96
C GLY A 47 37.24 -3.86 13.73
N PHE A 48 36.28 -4.52 13.07
CA PHE A 48 35.04 -5.04 13.67
C PHE A 48 35.02 -6.58 13.79
N ALA A 49 36.18 -7.21 13.75
CA ALA A 49 36.31 -8.64 14.02
C ALA A 49 36.12 -8.92 15.52
N PHE A 50 34.95 -9.44 15.90
CA PHE A 50 34.68 -9.89 17.27
C PHE A 50 35.42 -11.20 17.52
N ALA A 51 36.44 -11.17 18.38
CA ALA A 51 37.16 -12.36 18.81
C ALA A 51 36.22 -13.29 19.59
N SER A 52 36.04 -14.51 19.10
CA SER A 52 35.31 -15.57 19.80
C SER A 52 36.15 -16.08 20.96
N THR A 53 35.83 -15.67 22.18
CA THR A 53 36.36 -16.31 23.39
C THR A 53 35.34 -17.31 23.93
N ASP A 54 35.78 -18.56 24.03
CA ASP A 54 35.07 -19.67 24.62
C ASP A 54 34.60 -19.41 26.06
N GLY A 55 33.41 -19.92 26.37
CA GLY A 55 33.04 -20.39 27.71
C GLY A 55 32.49 -19.35 28.70
N LYS A 56 31.16 -19.14 28.67
CA LYS A 56 30.30 -19.02 29.87
C LYS A 56 28.82 -19.03 29.47
N THR A 57 28.14 -20.12 29.81
CA THR A 57 26.73 -20.39 29.54
C THR A 57 25.81 -19.51 30.42
N LEU A 58 25.08 -18.58 29.80
CA LEU A 58 23.99 -17.85 30.45
C LEU A 58 22.66 -18.58 30.22
N ARG A 59 22.02 -18.94 31.34
CA ARG A 59 20.71 -19.61 31.49
C ARG A 59 19.66 -19.10 30.48
N ARG A 60 19.17 -20.00 29.62
CA ARG A 60 17.94 -19.82 28.85
C ARG A 60 16.74 -20.22 29.72
N SER A 61 15.86 -19.27 30.01
CA SER A 61 14.60 -19.53 30.71
C SER A 61 13.66 -20.37 29.84
N SER A 62 13.16 -21.48 30.37
CA SER A 62 12.07 -22.26 29.79
C SER A 62 10.75 -21.50 29.94
N ARG A 63 10.16 -21.09 28.81
CA ARG A 63 8.73 -20.79 28.77
C ARG A 63 8.06 -21.59 27.66
N LEU A 64 7.09 -22.36 28.13
CA LEU A 64 6.35 -23.44 27.52
C LEU A 64 5.60 -22.96 26.27
N ILE A 65 5.90 -23.58 25.12
CA ILE A 65 5.08 -23.50 23.91
C ILE A 65 4.06 -24.65 24.00
N LYS A 66 2.80 -24.36 24.30
CA LYS A 66 1.70 -25.30 24.05
C LYS A 66 1.29 -25.18 22.59
N ARG A 67 1.72 -26.13 21.78
CA ARG A 67 1.17 -26.47 20.46
C ARG A 67 -0.11 -27.27 20.69
N ALA A 68 -1.24 -26.81 20.17
CA ALA A 68 -2.44 -27.62 20.03
C ALA A 68 -2.51 -28.10 18.57
N THR A 69 -2.39 -29.41 18.37
CA THR A 69 -2.65 -30.10 17.10
C THR A 69 -3.94 -30.91 17.22
N ASN A 70 -4.76 -30.81 16.19
CA ASN A 70 -6.04 -31.46 15.90
C ASN A 70 -6.18 -32.93 16.32
N CYS A 71 -7.40 -33.37 16.68
CA CYS A 71 -8.18 -34.26 15.81
C CYS A 71 -9.66 -34.37 16.26
N LYS A 72 -10.49 -34.67 15.27
CA LYS A 72 -11.95 -34.75 15.23
C LYS A 72 -12.39 -36.19 15.44
N VAL A 73 -13.38 -36.46 16.31
CA VAL A 73 -14.22 -37.67 16.24
C VAL A 73 -15.63 -37.31 16.73
N GLU A 74 -16.62 -37.62 15.90
CA GLU A 74 -18.05 -37.56 16.18
C GLU A 74 -18.55 -38.84 16.88
N ASN A 75 -19.77 -38.73 17.41
CA ASN A 75 -20.80 -39.76 17.56
C ASN A 75 -21.08 -40.42 18.93
N THR A 76 -22.24 -39.99 19.47
CA THR A 76 -23.42 -40.78 19.90
C THR A 76 -23.62 -41.03 21.40
N ALA A 77 -24.91 -40.89 21.74
CA ALA A 77 -25.63 -40.84 23.01
C ALA A 77 -25.38 -42.00 24.01
N VAL A 78 -25.74 -41.80 25.28
CA VAL A 78 -26.96 -42.33 25.93
C VAL A 78 -26.92 -42.11 27.47
N GLU A 79 -28.10 -41.69 27.99
CA GLU A 79 -28.72 -41.85 29.32
C GLU A 79 -28.37 -41.08 30.61
N LEU A 80 -29.48 -40.87 31.32
CA LEU A 80 -29.77 -40.14 32.54
C LEU A 80 -29.38 -40.93 33.81
N SER A 81 -29.20 -40.22 34.93
CA SER A 81 -30.06 -40.40 36.12
C SER A 81 -29.77 -39.35 37.19
N GLU A 82 -30.84 -38.97 37.86
CA GLU A 82 -30.99 -37.95 38.89
C GLU A 82 -30.49 -38.46 40.25
N GLU A 83 -30.09 -37.56 41.17
CA GLU A 83 -30.73 -37.53 42.49
C GLU A 83 -30.46 -36.24 43.29
N LYS A 84 -31.53 -35.78 43.95
CA LYS A 84 -31.64 -34.66 44.89
C LYS A 84 -31.21 -35.09 46.30
N THR A 85 -30.84 -34.12 47.15
CA THR A 85 -31.37 -33.89 48.53
C THR A 85 -30.58 -32.75 49.21
N THR A 86 -31.15 -31.55 49.36
CA THR A 86 -31.87 -30.97 50.53
C THR A 86 -31.05 -30.52 51.74
N LYS A 87 -30.96 -29.18 51.89
CA LYS A 87 -31.18 -28.28 53.05
C LYS A 87 -30.80 -28.69 54.49
N SER A 88 -30.09 -27.79 55.18
CA SER A 88 -30.45 -27.09 56.46
C SER A 88 -29.16 -26.56 57.12
N SER A 89 -28.93 -25.24 57.30
CA SER A 89 -29.45 -24.28 58.29
C SER A 89 -29.08 -24.57 59.76
N ALA A 90 -28.21 -23.76 60.35
CA ALA A 90 -28.32 -23.27 61.73
C ALA A 90 -27.28 -22.17 62.02
N SER A 91 -27.77 -21.05 62.57
CA SER A 91 -27.03 -19.90 63.12
C SER A 91 -26.75 -20.09 64.62
N ALA A 92 -25.71 -19.42 65.15
CA ALA A 92 -25.67 -18.85 66.51
C ALA A 92 -24.45 -17.91 66.66
N VAL A 93 -24.62 -16.59 66.78
CA VAL A 93 -24.77 -15.71 67.97
C VAL A 93 -23.43 -15.14 68.49
N GLU A 94 -23.41 -13.80 68.60
CA GLU A 94 -22.35 -12.86 69.00
C GLU A 94 -21.87 -12.99 70.46
N LEU A 95 -20.70 -12.40 70.76
CA LEU A 95 -20.36 -11.71 72.02
C LEU A 95 -19.09 -10.82 71.83
N GLU A 96 -19.25 -9.49 71.96
CA GLU A 96 -18.20 -8.47 72.25
C GLU A 96 -18.08 -8.31 73.81
N PRO A 97 -17.14 -7.57 74.47
CA PRO A 97 -16.34 -6.40 74.01
C PRO A 97 -14.90 -6.25 74.58
N GLY A 98 -14.10 -5.25 74.13
CA GLY A 98 -12.89 -4.84 74.85
C GLY A 98 -11.92 -3.84 74.18
N THR A 99 -11.87 -2.64 74.75
CA THR A 99 -11.17 -1.38 74.41
C THR A 99 -9.66 -1.38 74.07
N SER A 100 -9.33 -0.76 72.92
CA SER A 100 -8.25 0.17 72.53
C SER A 100 -6.91 0.29 73.30
N ILE A 101 -5.77 0.17 72.59
CA ILE A 101 -4.58 1.08 72.71
C ILE A 101 -3.88 1.24 71.33
N LYS A 102 -3.70 2.48 70.88
CA LYS A 102 -2.93 2.88 69.68
C LYS A 102 -1.42 2.88 69.96
N ILE A 103 -0.64 2.13 69.17
CA ILE A 103 0.81 2.30 69.06
C ILE A 103 1.14 2.80 67.64
N ARG A 104 1.61 4.05 67.56
CA ARG A 104 2.18 4.65 66.35
C ARG A 104 3.49 3.94 65.99
N LYS A 105 3.56 3.26 64.84
CA LYS A 105 4.82 2.96 64.15
C LYS A 105 4.92 3.76 62.85
N ARG A 106 6.04 4.48 62.72
CA ARG A 106 6.36 5.34 61.59
C ARG A 106 7.20 4.57 60.57
N LYS A 107 6.90 4.80 59.28
CA LYS A 107 7.70 4.61 58.06
C LYS A 107 7.97 3.17 57.53
N SER A 108 7.46 2.90 56.34
CA SER A 108 8.32 2.74 55.17
C SER A 108 7.72 3.45 53.95
N LEU A 109 8.46 4.39 53.36
CA LEU A 109 8.20 4.89 52.01
C LEU A 109 8.65 3.78 51.04
N THR A 110 7.72 2.94 50.61
CA THR A 110 7.94 2.03 49.47
C THR A 110 6.61 1.87 48.76
N GLY A 111 6.31 2.83 47.89
CA GLY A 111 5.11 2.87 47.09
C GLY A 111 5.37 3.54 45.75
N LEU A 112 6.45 3.16 45.06
CA LEU A 112 6.55 3.40 43.62
C LEU A 112 5.66 2.36 42.93
N THR A 113 4.36 2.63 42.93
CA THR A 113 3.42 1.98 42.02
C THR A 113 3.86 2.35 40.61
N ARG A 114 4.42 1.37 39.90
CA ARG A 114 4.76 1.46 38.48
C ARG A 114 3.48 1.64 37.69
N ILE A 115 3.11 2.89 37.39
CA ILE A 115 2.05 3.21 36.44
C ILE A 115 2.59 2.89 35.03
N ASN A 116 2.54 1.63 34.63
CA ASN A 116 2.64 1.25 33.23
C ASN A 116 1.26 1.37 32.60
N SER A 117 0.74 2.59 32.45
CA SER A 117 -0.37 2.83 31.53
C SER A 117 0.23 3.02 30.14
N THR A 118 0.27 1.95 29.35
CA THR A 118 0.44 2.08 27.90
C THR A 118 -0.78 2.84 27.39
N LYS A 119 -0.66 4.17 27.25
CA LYS A 119 -1.71 5.02 26.65
C LYS A 119 -1.99 4.44 25.27
N LYS A 120 -3.13 3.75 25.14
CA LYS A 120 -3.64 3.24 23.88
C LYS A 120 -3.77 4.47 22.96
N LYS A 121 -2.94 4.55 21.91
CA LYS A 121 -3.02 5.66 20.94
C LYS A 121 -4.47 5.78 20.48
N GLN A 122 -5.09 6.94 20.68
CA GLN A 122 -6.45 7.19 20.25
C GLN A 122 -6.53 6.99 18.73
N LYS A 123 -7.60 6.36 18.25
CA LYS A 123 -7.89 6.29 16.82
C LYS A 123 -8.04 7.71 16.30
N ARG A 124 -7.40 8.04 15.17
CA ARG A 124 -7.55 9.36 14.58
C ARG A 124 -8.97 9.41 14.00
N GLY A 125 -9.75 10.39 14.43
CA GLY A 125 -11.06 10.65 13.85
C GLY A 125 -10.92 11.37 12.52
N TYR A 126 -12.05 11.79 11.95
CA TYR A 126 -12.06 12.71 10.82
C TYR A 126 -11.18 13.93 11.10
N ALA A 127 -10.38 14.34 10.13
CA ALA A 127 -9.60 15.57 10.20
C ALA A 127 -10.13 16.59 9.20
N ASP A 128 -10.41 17.79 9.69
CA ASP A 128 -10.85 18.90 8.85
C ASP A 128 -9.81 19.21 7.75
N PRO A 129 -10.26 19.59 6.54
CA PRO A 129 -9.35 19.87 5.42
C PRO A 129 -8.27 20.90 5.74
N GLU A 130 -8.57 21.90 6.58
CA GLU A 130 -7.65 22.96 6.99
C GLU A 130 -6.36 22.43 7.63
N LYS A 131 -6.42 21.29 8.33
CA LYS A 131 -5.27 20.68 9.02
C LYS A 131 -4.10 20.39 8.08
N TYR A 132 -4.39 19.99 6.83
CA TYR A 132 -3.40 19.64 5.82
C TYR A 132 -3.42 20.59 4.62
N ALA A 133 -4.03 21.77 4.74
CA ALA A 133 -4.14 22.72 3.63
C ALA A 133 -2.79 23.25 3.12
N HIS A 134 -1.72 23.09 3.90
CA HIS A 134 -0.35 23.41 3.50
C HIS A 134 0.30 22.34 2.59
N LEU A 135 -0.37 21.19 2.38
CA LEU A 135 0.09 20.10 1.53
C LEU A 135 -0.73 20.06 0.24
N ASN A 136 -0.04 19.80 -0.86
CA ASN A 136 -0.69 19.58 -2.16
C ASN A 136 -1.05 18.10 -2.33
N GLY A 137 -2.07 17.85 -3.15
CA GLY A 137 -2.33 16.52 -3.69
C GLY A 137 -1.18 16.05 -4.58
N LEU A 138 -1.19 14.77 -4.95
CA LEU A 138 -0.18 14.20 -5.85
C LEU A 138 -0.66 14.26 -7.29
N ARG A 139 0.27 14.51 -8.21
CA ARG A 139 0.01 14.38 -9.65
C ARG A 139 -0.18 12.91 -9.99
N ASP A 140 -1.22 12.59 -10.74
CA ASP A 140 -1.41 11.23 -11.24
C ASP A 140 -0.36 10.90 -12.32
N VAL A 141 0.07 9.64 -12.34
CA VAL A 141 0.91 9.07 -13.39
C VAL A 141 -0.01 8.25 -14.29
N LEU A 142 -0.38 8.80 -15.44
CA LEU A 142 -1.37 8.24 -16.36
C LEU A 142 -0.77 8.09 -17.76
N GLY A 143 -1.18 7.04 -18.46
CA GLY A 143 -0.90 6.78 -19.86
C GLY A 143 -2.12 6.15 -20.52
N MET A 144 -2.13 6.04 -21.84
CA MET A 144 -3.19 5.31 -22.56
C MET A 144 -2.89 3.81 -22.52
N GLU A 145 -3.93 2.98 -22.36
CA GLU A 145 -3.84 1.52 -22.44
C GLU A 145 -2.79 0.89 -21.51
N LEU A 146 -2.62 1.47 -20.32
CA LEU A 146 -1.69 0.94 -19.30
C LEU A 146 -2.01 -0.51 -18.96
N ASP A 147 -0.97 -1.29 -18.67
CA ASP A 147 -1.12 -2.67 -18.20
C ASP A 147 -1.85 -2.70 -16.84
N VAL A 148 -1.42 -1.85 -15.90
CA VAL A 148 -2.07 -1.71 -14.60
C VAL A 148 -2.07 -0.24 -14.15
N LEU A 149 -3.23 0.26 -13.76
CA LEU A 149 -3.37 1.51 -13.00
C LEU A 149 -3.53 1.19 -11.52
N PHE A 150 -2.57 1.58 -10.67
CA PHE A 150 -2.66 1.38 -9.23
C PHE A 150 -3.33 2.57 -8.55
N CYS A 151 -4.32 2.28 -7.70
CA CYS A 151 -5.07 3.30 -6.97
C CYS A 151 -4.80 3.20 -5.47
N GLY A 152 -4.18 4.23 -4.91
CA GLY A 152 -4.15 4.46 -3.47
C GLY A 152 -5.47 5.04 -2.96
N ILE A 153 -5.60 5.14 -1.63
CA ILE A 153 -6.77 5.79 -1.02
C ILE A 153 -6.63 7.31 -1.17
N ASN A 154 -5.55 7.86 -0.61
CA ASN A 154 -5.20 9.26 -0.66
C ASN A 154 -3.71 9.44 -0.36
N PRO A 155 -3.11 10.58 -0.72
CA PRO A 155 -1.75 10.89 -0.34
C PRO A 155 -1.57 10.84 1.18
N GLY A 156 -0.63 10.02 1.65
CA GLY A 156 -0.16 10.11 3.03
C GLY A 156 0.62 11.40 3.24
N GLU A 157 0.55 11.99 4.43
CA GLU A 157 1.27 13.23 4.80
C GLU A 157 2.71 13.26 4.24
N TYR A 158 3.54 12.25 4.54
CA TYR A 158 4.90 12.17 4.02
C TYR A 158 4.98 12.16 2.48
N SER A 159 4.11 11.39 1.82
CA SER A 159 4.06 11.32 0.36
C SER A 159 3.69 12.66 -0.25
N ALA A 160 2.73 13.38 0.33
CA ALA A 160 2.35 14.72 -0.09
C ALA A 160 3.46 15.75 0.16
N THR A 161 4.18 15.65 1.29
CA THR A 161 5.33 16.54 1.59
C THR A 161 6.44 16.40 0.56
N VAL A 162 6.77 15.18 0.14
CA VAL A 162 7.83 14.95 -0.86
C VAL A 162 7.34 14.98 -2.29
N GLY A 163 6.02 15.05 -2.52
CA GLY A 163 5.42 15.09 -3.85
C GLY A 163 5.42 13.77 -4.62
N HIS A 164 5.56 12.63 -3.94
CA HIS A 164 5.69 11.32 -4.61
C HIS A 164 4.82 10.21 -4.02
N HIS A 165 4.27 9.38 -4.89
CA HIS A 165 3.38 8.29 -4.53
C HIS A 165 4.07 7.24 -3.67
N PHE A 166 3.36 6.80 -2.63
CA PHE A 166 3.82 5.75 -1.71
C PHE A 166 5.23 5.95 -1.11
N ALA A 167 5.75 7.18 -1.10
CA ALA A 167 7.11 7.51 -0.69
C ALA A 167 7.47 7.24 0.78
N ASN A 168 6.48 7.06 1.66
CA ASN A 168 6.77 6.79 3.08
C ASN A 168 7.67 5.54 3.22
N PRO A 169 8.80 5.60 3.94
CA PRO A 169 9.75 4.47 4.03
C PRO A 169 9.15 3.16 4.56
N THR A 170 8.11 3.27 5.37
CA THR A 170 7.35 2.13 5.93
C THR A 170 6.34 1.54 4.95
N ASN A 171 6.10 2.19 3.81
CA ASN A 171 5.26 1.66 2.75
C ASN A 171 6.01 0.57 1.98
N HIS A 172 5.33 -0.53 1.67
CA HIS A 172 5.90 -1.66 0.97
C HIS A 172 5.73 -1.60 -0.55
N PHE A 173 4.97 -0.63 -1.09
CA PHE A 173 4.56 -0.58 -2.51
C PHE A 173 5.72 -0.81 -3.47
N TRP A 174 6.73 0.07 -3.47
CA TRP A 174 7.88 0.01 -4.39
C TRP A 174 8.66 -1.31 -4.30
N ARG A 175 8.86 -1.80 -3.07
CA ARG A 175 9.55 -3.08 -2.82
C ARG A 175 8.73 -4.27 -3.32
N CYS A 176 7.42 -4.26 -3.10
CA CYS A 176 6.52 -5.30 -3.58
C CYS A 176 6.36 -5.25 -5.10
N LEU A 177 6.35 -4.05 -5.72
CA LEU A 177 6.25 -3.86 -7.16
C LEU A 177 7.43 -4.52 -7.87
N HIS A 178 8.66 -4.19 -7.45
CA HIS A 178 9.87 -4.83 -7.96
C HIS A 178 9.90 -6.34 -7.67
N ALA A 179 9.68 -6.75 -6.42
CA ALA A 179 9.77 -8.16 -6.04
C ALA A 179 8.68 -9.05 -6.66
N SER A 180 7.59 -8.48 -7.17
CA SER A 180 6.56 -9.20 -7.93
C SER A 180 6.85 -9.28 -9.43
N GLY A 181 7.91 -8.61 -9.90
CA GLY A 181 8.34 -8.63 -11.30
C GLY A 181 7.56 -7.71 -12.23
N PHE A 182 6.93 -6.65 -11.68
CA PHE A 182 6.35 -5.57 -12.48
C PHE A 182 7.40 -4.60 -13.01
N THR A 183 8.49 -4.42 -12.25
CA THR A 183 9.66 -3.65 -12.67
C THR A 183 10.88 -4.57 -12.61
N ASP A 184 11.82 -4.35 -13.51
CA ASP A 184 13.10 -5.05 -13.59
C ASP A 184 14.11 -4.57 -12.53
N GLU A 185 13.91 -3.34 -12.03
CA GLU A 185 14.68 -2.74 -10.95
C GLU A 185 13.80 -2.15 -9.84
N LEU A 186 14.42 -1.83 -8.69
CA LEU A 186 13.73 -1.13 -7.61
C LEU A 186 13.71 0.38 -7.89
N ILE A 187 12.56 0.86 -8.36
CA ILE A 187 12.33 2.28 -8.66
C ILE A 187 12.22 3.10 -7.37
N SER A 188 12.90 4.25 -7.32
CA SER A 188 12.73 5.23 -6.24
C SER A 188 11.36 5.90 -6.33
N PRO A 189 10.69 6.24 -5.21
CA PRO A 189 9.48 7.06 -5.26
C PRO A 189 9.65 8.36 -6.04
N SER A 190 10.85 8.95 -6.04
CA SER A 190 11.16 10.17 -6.78
C SER A 190 11.09 10.03 -8.30
N GLU A 191 11.07 8.79 -8.80
CA GLU A 191 11.04 8.44 -10.21
C GLU A 191 9.67 7.89 -10.63
N ASP A 192 8.64 8.10 -9.80
CA ASP A 192 7.29 7.59 -10.03
C ASP A 192 6.68 8.03 -11.36
N TYR A 193 7.02 9.24 -11.82
CA TYR A 193 6.65 9.78 -13.13
C TYR A 193 7.10 8.91 -14.32
N THR A 194 8.12 8.07 -14.15
CA THR A 194 8.65 7.22 -15.24
C THR A 194 7.83 5.95 -15.46
N LEU A 195 6.94 5.59 -14.53
CA LEU A 195 6.27 4.28 -14.55
C LEU A 195 5.38 4.05 -15.77
N ALA A 196 4.68 5.09 -16.24
CA ALA A 196 3.78 4.97 -17.37
C ALA A 196 4.55 4.62 -18.65
N ASP A 197 5.64 5.35 -18.91
CA ASP A 197 6.41 5.21 -20.14
C ASP A 197 7.31 3.97 -20.13
N ARG A 198 7.97 3.69 -18.98
CA ARG A 198 8.93 2.60 -18.88
C ARG A 198 8.29 1.22 -18.69
N PHE A 199 7.17 1.17 -17.96
CA PHE A 199 6.60 -0.10 -17.49
C PHE A 199 5.12 -0.28 -17.86
N SER A 200 4.49 0.69 -18.53
CA SER A 200 3.03 0.69 -18.75
C SER A 200 2.24 0.61 -17.44
N LEU A 201 2.75 1.22 -16.36
CA LEU A 201 2.11 1.24 -15.04
C LEU A 201 1.71 2.66 -14.65
N GLY A 202 0.51 2.81 -14.11
CA GLY A 202 0.00 4.11 -13.65
C GLY A 202 -0.20 4.19 -12.15
N LEU A 203 -0.30 5.41 -11.64
CA LEU A 203 -0.53 5.72 -10.23
C LEU A 203 -1.59 6.82 -10.11
N THR A 204 -2.58 6.61 -9.25
CA THR A 204 -3.63 7.59 -8.90
C THR A 204 -4.07 7.37 -7.46
N ASN A 205 -4.86 8.29 -6.91
CA ASN A 205 -5.60 8.09 -5.67
C ASN A 205 -7.12 8.19 -5.89
N LEU A 206 -7.89 7.61 -4.97
CA LEU A 206 -9.35 7.79 -4.91
C LEU A 206 -9.71 9.22 -4.47
N VAL A 207 -8.96 9.76 -3.52
CA VAL A 207 -9.15 11.10 -2.95
C VAL A 207 -7.84 11.87 -3.03
N ASP A 208 -7.88 13.11 -3.52
CA ASP A 208 -6.68 13.93 -3.72
C ASP A 208 -6.15 14.56 -2.43
N ARG A 209 -7.01 14.72 -1.41
CA ARG A 209 -6.68 15.38 -0.15
C ARG A 209 -5.64 14.59 0.67
N PRO A 210 -4.51 15.20 1.03
CA PRO A 210 -3.54 14.58 1.92
C PRO A 210 -4.07 14.40 3.33
N THR A 211 -3.79 13.26 3.95
CA THR A 211 -3.99 13.05 5.39
C THR A 211 -2.89 12.19 5.98
N ALA A 212 -2.76 12.21 7.31
CA ALA A 212 -1.79 11.34 7.97
C ALA A 212 -2.28 9.89 8.07
N GLY A 213 -3.53 9.59 7.71
CA GLY A 213 -4.09 8.24 7.68
C GLY A 213 -5.47 8.20 7.02
N GLN A 214 -5.81 7.07 6.40
CA GLN A 214 -7.12 6.86 5.77
C GLN A 214 -8.30 7.03 6.73
N ASP A 215 -8.08 6.83 8.03
CA ASP A 215 -9.08 6.99 9.10
C ASP A 215 -9.48 8.46 9.34
N GLU A 216 -8.73 9.42 8.79
CA GLU A 216 -9.03 10.85 8.82
C GLU A 216 -9.92 11.32 7.66
N LEU A 217 -10.24 10.44 6.70
CA LEU A 217 -11.19 10.71 5.61
C LEU A 217 -12.60 10.28 6.00
N SER A 218 -13.61 11.05 5.55
CA SER A 218 -14.99 10.62 5.70
C SER A 218 -15.36 9.57 4.63
N ASN A 219 -16.40 8.77 4.89
CA ASN A 219 -16.94 7.87 3.86
C ASN A 219 -17.55 8.66 2.68
N GLY A 220 -18.13 9.83 2.95
CA GLY A 220 -18.71 10.70 1.92
C GLY A 220 -17.64 11.20 0.97
N GLU A 221 -16.49 11.62 1.49
CA GLU A 221 -15.34 12.08 0.71
C GLU A 221 -14.78 10.96 -0.18
N GLN A 222 -14.60 9.76 0.37
CA GLN A 222 -14.17 8.60 -0.43
C GLN A 222 -15.18 8.22 -1.51
N THR A 223 -16.48 8.31 -1.21
CA THR A 223 -17.55 8.01 -2.18
C THR A 223 -17.58 9.05 -3.30
N ALA A 224 -17.40 10.34 -2.97
CA ALA A 224 -17.34 11.43 -3.94
C ALA A 224 -16.14 11.36 -4.88
N GLY A 225 -15.06 10.66 -4.50
CA GLY A 225 -13.90 10.42 -5.36
C GLY A 225 -14.14 9.38 -6.47
N VAL A 226 -15.13 8.49 -6.32
CA VAL A 226 -15.35 7.37 -7.25
C VAL A 226 -15.70 7.81 -8.68
N PRO A 227 -16.59 8.78 -8.92
CA PRO A 227 -16.91 9.25 -10.28
C PRO A 227 -15.68 9.77 -11.03
N SER A 228 -14.85 10.59 -10.37
CA SER A 228 -13.60 11.11 -10.95
C SER A 228 -12.62 9.99 -11.28
N LEU A 229 -12.43 9.05 -10.35
CA LEU A 229 -11.59 7.88 -10.56
C LEU A 229 -12.04 7.06 -11.78
N LEU A 230 -13.32 6.73 -11.86
CA LEU A 230 -13.86 5.93 -12.96
C LEU A 230 -13.83 6.68 -14.29
N SER A 231 -13.95 8.02 -14.28
CA SER A 231 -13.77 8.85 -15.46
C SER A 231 -12.33 8.80 -15.99
N LYS A 232 -11.33 8.82 -15.10
CA LYS A 232 -9.91 8.60 -15.46
C LYS A 232 -9.73 7.21 -16.08
N VAL A 233 -10.28 6.16 -15.46
CA VAL A 233 -10.21 4.79 -15.98
C VAL A 233 -10.87 4.70 -17.36
N ALA A 234 -12.05 5.30 -17.55
CA ALA A 234 -12.76 5.25 -18.82
C ALA A 234 -12.01 5.97 -19.95
N ARG A 235 -11.31 7.06 -19.63
CA ARG A 235 -10.47 7.81 -20.57
C ARG A 235 -9.18 7.07 -20.93
N HIS A 236 -8.45 6.59 -19.91
CA HIS A 236 -7.12 6.02 -20.08
C HIS A 236 -7.13 4.52 -20.42
N ARG A 237 -8.25 3.84 -20.20
CA ARG A 237 -8.50 2.43 -20.54
C ARG A 237 -7.36 1.47 -20.13
N PRO A 238 -6.94 1.42 -18.86
CA PRO A 238 -5.96 0.42 -18.43
C PRO A 238 -6.52 -1.01 -18.54
N TYR A 239 -5.71 -2.03 -18.79
CA TYR A 239 -6.18 -3.43 -18.78
C TYR A 239 -6.71 -3.83 -17.39
N VAL A 240 -6.00 -3.43 -16.33
CA VAL A 240 -6.41 -3.66 -14.95
C VAL A 240 -6.35 -2.38 -14.13
N MET A 241 -7.41 -2.14 -13.35
CA MET A 241 -7.42 -1.16 -12.27
C MET A 241 -7.20 -1.88 -10.94
N CYS A 242 -6.06 -1.66 -10.29
CA CYS A 242 -5.63 -2.34 -9.07
C CYS A 242 -5.77 -1.45 -7.84
N PHE A 243 -6.69 -1.81 -6.95
CA PHE A 243 -6.95 -1.08 -5.71
C PHE A 243 -5.97 -1.48 -4.61
N ILE A 244 -5.15 -0.53 -4.14
CA ILE A 244 -4.23 -0.68 -3.01
C ILE A 244 -4.97 -0.49 -1.68
N GLY A 245 -5.93 -1.39 -1.43
CA GLY A 245 -6.78 -1.40 -0.25
C GLY A 245 -8.21 -1.81 -0.56
N LEU A 246 -8.74 -2.80 0.17
CA LEU A 246 -10.11 -3.32 -0.01
C LEU A 246 -11.21 -2.28 0.25
N GLY A 247 -10.91 -1.21 1.00
CA GLY A 247 -11.83 -0.09 1.21
C GLY A 247 -12.19 0.61 -0.09
N ILE A 248 -11.23 0.82 -0.99
CA ILE A 248 -11.44 1.43 -2.30
C ILE A 248 -12.35 0.53 -3.14
N ALA A 249 -12.02 -0.77 -3.20
CA ALA A 249 -12.81 -1.77 -3.90
C ALA A 249 -14.27 -1.81 -3.43
N LYS A 250 -14.52 -1.56 -2.13
CA LYS A 250 -15.86 -1.46 -1.55
C LYS A 250 -16.61 -0.23 -2.07
N MET A 251 -15.97 0.93 -2.11
CA MET A 251 -16.59 2.17 -2.57
C MET A 251 -16.92 2.09 -4.06
N VAL A 252 -15.95 1.67 -4.88
CA VAL A 252 -16.15 1.48 -6.32
C VAL A 252 -17.22 0.43 -6.61
N LYS A 253 -17.22 -0.70 -5.90
CA LYS A 253 -18.27 -1.71 -6.04
C LYS A 253 -19.65 -1.16 -5.72
N THR A 254 -19.78 -0.40 -4.64
CA THR A 254 -21.07 0.15 -4.20
C THR A 254 -21.60 1.16 -5.23
N TYR A 255 -20.71 1.93 -5.84
CA TYR A 255 -21.04 2.87 -6.91
C TYR A 255 -21.47 2.16 -8.19
N CYS A 256 -20.69 1.17 -8.65
CA CYS A 256 -20.94 0.47 -9.91
C CYS A 256 -22.10 -0.54 -9.83
N LEU A 257 -22.29 -1.17 -8.66
CA LEU A 257 -23.29 -2.19 -8.40
C LEU A 257 -24.20 -1.74 -7.24
N PRO A 258 -25.00 -0.68 -7.43
CA PRO A 258 -25.91 -0.21 -6.40
C PRO A 258 -26.84 -1.34 -5.96
N ARG A 259 -27.18 -1.37 -4.66
CA ARG A 259 -27.91 -2.46 -4.01
C ARG A 259 -29.22 -2.80 -4.76
N ARG A 260 -29.14 -3.83 -5.60
CA ARG A 260 -30.27 -4.66 -6.04
C ARG A 260 -30.20 -5.98 -5.25
N ASN A 261 -31.26 -6.78 -5.25
CA ASN A 261 -31.30 -8.09 -4.55
C ASN A 261 -30.37 -9.16 -5.18
N SER A 262 -29.20 -8.78 -5.70
CA SER A 262 -28.20 -9.68 -6.28
C SER A 262 -27.16 -10.08 -5.23
N SER A 263 -26.79 -11.36 -5.20
CA SER A 263 -25.74 -11.90 -4.31
C SER A 263 -24.40 -11.18 -4.50
N VAL A 264 -24.08 -10.78 -5.75
CA VAL A 264 -22.87 -10.05 -6.10
C VAL A 264 -22.81 -8.70 -5.40
N SER A 265 -23.91 -7.95 -5.31
CA SER A 265 -23.92 -6.62 -4.66
C SER A 265 -23.70 -6.70 -3.14
N GLN A 266 -24.12 -7.80 -2.49
CA GLN A 266 -24.07 -7.95 -1.02
C GLN A 266 -22.74 -8.50 -0.49
N ALA A 267 -21.96 -9.21 -1.32
CA ALA A 267 -20.67 -9.75 -0.89
C ALA A 267 -19.67 -8.63 -0.52
N SER A 268 -18.82 -8.87 0.47
CA SER A 268 -17.69 -7.95 0.71
C SER A 268 -16.60 -8.12 -0.36
N PRO A 269 -15.86 -7.07 -0.74
CA PRO A 269 -14.70 -7.22 -1.63
C PRO A 269 -13.66 -8.16 -1.04
N SER A 270 -13.16 -9.08 -1.85
CA SER A 270 -12.06 -9.98 -1.50
C SER A 270 -10.76 -9.54 -2.19
N ILE A 271 -9.64 -10.07 -1.71
CA ILE A 271 -8.36 -9.95 -2.42
C ILE A 271 -8.47 -10.67 -3.76
N GLY A 272 -7.91 -10.09 -4.82
CA GLY A 272 -7.95 -10.62 -6.17
C GLY A 272 -8.91 -9.88 -7.10
N PHE A 273 -9.31 -10.54 -8.18
CA PHE A 273 -10.28 -10.00 -9.14
C PHE A 273 -11.64 -9.75 -8.49
N GLN A 274 -12.24 -8.62 -8.85
CA GLN A 274 -13.59 -8.28 -8.46
C GLN A 274 -14.58 -8.82 -9.51
N PRO A 275 -15.79 -9.24 -9.10
CA PRO A 275 -16.77 -9.90 -9.98
C PRO A 275 -17.51 -8.93 -10.91
N TYR A 276 -16.85 -7.86 -11.33
CA TYR A 276 -17.37 -6.85 -12.24
C TYR A 276 -16.22 -6.21 -13.02
N LYS A 277 -16.55 -5.61 -14.15
CA LYS A 277 -15.60 -5.03 -15.09
C LYS A 277 -16.20 -3.82 -15.78
N LEU A 278 -15.35 -2.89 -16.21
CA LEU A 278 -15.76 -1.74 -17.01
C LEU A 278 -15.63 -2.11 -18.50
N VAL A 279 -16.69 -1.91 -19.27
CA VAL A 279 -16.72 -2.22 -20.72
C VAL A 279 -16.84 -0.92 -21.51
N TYR A 280 -16.09 -0.84 -22.61
CA TYR A 280 -16.06 0.32 -23.49
C TYR A 280 -16.92 0.10 -24.73
N ASP A 281 -17.67 1.12 -25.12
CA ASP A 281 -18.42 1.14 -26.38
C ASP A 281 -17.43 1.30 -27.56
N ASN A 282 -17.62 0.51 -28.62
CA ASN A 282 -16.70 0.42 -29.77
C ASN A 282 -17.11 1.36 -30.92
N ASP A 283 -17.19 2.66 -30.66
CA ASP A 283 -17.83 3.59 -31.62
C ASP A 283 -16.86 4.33 -32.57
N GLN A 284 -15.57 3.99 -32.62
CA GLN A 284 -14.61 4.73 -33.47
C GLN A 284 -13.71 3.85 -34.34
N LYS A 285 -13.30 4.43 -35.50
CA LYS A 285 -12.49 3.81 -36.56
C LYS A 285 -11.07 3.42 -36.13
N ASP A 286 -10.54 4.03 -35.07
CA ASP A 286 -9.31 3.62 -34.38
C ASP A 286 -9.70 2.85 -33.11
N VAL A 287 -9.93 1.55 -33.24
CA VAL A 287 -10.40 0.71 -32.14
C VAL A 287 -9.27 0.56 -31.10
N PRO A 288 -9.43 1.07 -29.87
CA PRO A 288 -8.45 0.85 -28.80
C PRO A 288 -8.27 -0.66 -28.57
N ARG A 289 -7.05 -1.09 -28.28
CA ARG A 289 -6.74 -2.50 -27.97
C ARG A 289 -7.50 -2.97 -26.73
N VAL A 290 -7.69 -2.06 -25.76
CA VAL A 290 -8.37 -2.36 -24.50
C VAL A 290 -9.88 -2.18 -24.65
N LYS A 291 -10.61 -3.31 -24.71
CA LYS A 291 -12.09 -3.34 -24.79
C LYS A 291 -12.79 -3.30 -23.43
N GLN A 292 -12.06 -3.64 -22.37
CA GLN A 292 -12.58 -3.70 -21.01
C GLN A 292 -11.46 -3.49 -20.00
N THR A 293 -11.79 -2.96 -18.84
CA THR A 293 -10.90 -2.89 -17.67
C THR A 293 -11.40 -3.83 -16.58
N LEU A 294 -10.53 -4.72 -16.14
CA LEU A 294 -10.79 -5.58 -14.98
C LEU A 294 -10.42 -4.86 -13.68
N PHE A 295 -11.14 -5.16 -12.61
CA PHE A 295 -10.83 -4.63 -11.28
C PHE A 295 -10.14 -5.69 -10.42
N TYR A 296 -9.02 -5.32 -9.80
CA TYR A 296 -8.26 -6.18 -8.88
C TYR A 296 -8.07 -5.45 -7.56
N ALA A 297 -8.09 -6.17 -6.43
CA ALA A 297 -7.91 -5.55 -5.12
C ALA A 297 -6.83 -6.27 -4.31
N VAL A 298 -5.95 -5.49 -3.68
CA VAL A 298 -4.91 -5.98 -2.79
C VAL A 298 -5.04 -5.37 -1.39
N PRO A 299 -4.45 -5.98 -0.36
CA PRO A 299 -4.29 -5.31 0.93
C PRO A 299 -3.50 -4.00 0.77
N SER A 300 -3.78 -3.02 1.61
CA SER A 300 -3.00 -1.77 1.59
C SER A 300 -1.52 -2.05 1.85
N THR A 301 -0.65 -1.42 1.06
CA THR A 301 0.81 -1.55 1.13
C THR A 301 1.42 -0.80 2.31
N SER A 302 0.64 0.01 3.04
CA SER A 302 1.09 0.71 4.25
C SER A 302 1.66 -0.27 5.29
N GLY A 303 2.78 0.12 5.93
CA GLY A 303 3.35 -0.60 7.08
C GLY A 303 2.44 -0.62 8.31
N ARG A 304 1.34 0.16 8.33
CA ARG A 304 0.31 0.10 9.38
C ARG A 304 -0.54 -1.17 9.31
N VAL A 305 -0.62 -1.80 8.15
CA VAL A 305 -1.35 -3.06 7.96
C VAL A 305 -0.42 -4.21 8.34
N VAL A 306 -0.68 -4.79 9.52
CA VAL A 306 0.14 -5.86 10.11
C VAL A 306 -0.37 -7.27 9.76
N GLN A 307 -1.61 -7.38 9.28
CA GLN A 307 -2.22 -8.65 8.90
C GLN A 307 -1.53 -9.29 7.69
N PHE A 308 -0.92 -8.47 6.83
CA PHE A 308 -0.20 -8.91 5.63
C PHE A 308 1.22 -8.38 5.68
N GLN A 309 2.19 -9.31 5.73
CA GLN A 309 3.60 -8.96 5.65
C GLN A 309 3.97 -8.57 4.21
N ARG A 310 5.19 -8.06 4.03
CA ARG A 310 5.68 -7.65 2.70
C ARG A 310 5.62 -8.80 1.69
N ASP A 311 5.98 -10.01 2.10
CA ASP A 311 6.03 -11.16 1.20
C ASP A 311 4.63 -11.62 0.78
N ASP A 312 3.64 -11.51 1.68
CA ASP A 312 2.24 -11.79 1.34
C ASP A 312 1.71 -10.81 0.29
N LYS A 313 1.97 -9.52 0.50
CA LYS A 313 1.62 -8.44 -0.45
C LYS A 313 2.29 -8.66 -1.81
N THR A 314 3.55 -9.09 -1.79
CA THR A 314 4.33 -9.40 -3.00
C THR A 314 3.74 -10.58 -3.77
N LYS A 315 3.37 -11.67 -3.09
CA LYS A 315 2.73 -12.84 -3.72
C LYS A 315 1.41 -12.46 -4.40
N ILE A 316 0.61 -11.62 -3.75
CA ILE A 316 -0.68 -11.15 -4.31
C ILE A 316 -0.44 -10.29 -5.56
N LEU A 317 0.52 -9.36 -5.53
CA LEU A 317 0.86 -8.58 -6.73
C LEU A 317 1.43 -9.46 -7.84
N LYS A 318 2.25 -10.45 -7.49
CA LYS A 318 2.79 -11.41 -8.45
C LYS A 318 1.68 -12.21 -9.13
N ASP A 319 0.65 -12.63 -8.40
CA ASP A 319 -0.53 -13.30 -8.98
C ASP A 319 -1.22 -12.43 -10.05
N LEU A 320 -1.32 -11.11 -9.84
CA LEU A 320 -1.81 -10.19 -10.86
C LEU A 320 -0.84 -10.11 -12.05
N ARG A 321 0.46 -9.95 -11.79
CA ARG A 321 1.50 -9.86 -12.83
C ARG A 321 1.45 -11.07 -13.75
N ASP A 322 1.43 -12.27 -13.17
CA ASP A 322 1.50 -13.52 -13.91
C ASP A 322 0.27 -13.74 -14.84
N LYS A 323 -0.88 -13.12 -14.53
CA LYS A 323 -2.10 -13.17 -15.34
C LYS A 323 -2.20 -12.07 -16.40
N LEU A 324 -1.32 -11.07 -16.35
CA LEU A 324 -1.40 -9.90 -17.21
C LEU A 324 -1.25 -10.24 -18.70
N ALA A 325 -0.38 -11.21 -19.03
CA ALA A 325 -0.19 -11.68 -20.40
C ALA A 325 -1.49 -12.27 -20.98
N ASP A 326 -2.21 -13.06 -20.18
CA ASP A 326 -3.50 -13.66 -20.56
C ASP A 326 -4.62 -12.62 -20.70
N ILE A 327 -4.60 -11.58 -19.86
CA ILE A 327 -5.56 -10.48 -19.95
C ILE A 327 -5.34 -9.68 -21.23
N LYS A 328 -4.08 -9.42 -21.59
CA LYS A 328 -3.70 -8.65 -22.78
C LYS A 328 -4.00 -9.39 -24.08
N SER A 329 -3.79 -10.70 -24.09
CA SER A 329 -4.10 -11.56 -25.25
C SER A 329 -5.60 -11.87 -25.37
N GLY A 330 -6.37 -11.67 -24.30
CA GLY A 330 -7.80 -11.99 -24.22
C GLY A 330 -8.09 -13.45 -23.87
N SER A 331 -7.09 -14.25 -23.49
CA SER A 331 -7.28 -15.63 -23.01
C SER A 331 -7.86 -15.70 -21.60
N PHE A 332 -7.78 -14.62 -20.82
CA PHE A 332 -8.33 -14.56 -19.47
C PHE A 332 -9.88 -14.59 -19.49
N ASP A 333 -10.47 -15.66 -18.94
CA ASP A 333 -11.92 -15.78 -18.81
C ASP A 333 -12.48 -14.78 -17.78
N SER A 334 -13.19 -13.79 -18.30
CA SER A 334 -13.93 -12.78 -17.52
C SER A 334 -15.41 -12.76 -17.88
N SER A 335 -15.93 -13.85 -18.48
CA SER A 335 -17.33 -13.96 -18.91
C SER A 335 -18.30 -13.87 -17.73
N ALA A 336 -17.92 -14.42 -16.57
CA ALA A 336 -18.70 -14.36 -15.34
C ALA A 336 -18.72 -12.99 -14.65
N PHE A 337 -17.88 -12.03 -15.08
CA PHE A 337 -17.79 -10.73 -14.42
C PHE A 337 -18.89 -9.80 -14.94
N HIS A 338 -19.61 -9.17 -14.01
CA HIS A 338 -20.70 -8.26 -14.36
C HIS A 338 -20.19 -7.04 -15.15
N PRO A 339 -20.70 -6.79 -16.37
CA PRO A 339 -20.29 -5.65 -17.17
C PRO A 339 -20.93 -4.36 -16.66
N VAL A 340 -20.12 -3.32 -16.49
CA VAL A 340 -20.53 -1.95 -16.20
C VAL A 340 -20.20 -1.13 -17.44
N SER A 341 -21.17 -0.43 -18.02
CA SER A 341 -20.91 0.38 -19.21
C SER A 341 -20.17 1.68 -18.86
N ALA A 342 -19.12 2.01 -19.60
CA ALA A 342 -18.39 3.26 -19.44
C ALA A 342 -19.22 4.50 -19.80
N SER A 343 -20.17 4.40 -20.73
CA SER A 343 -21.07 5.51 -21.08
C SER A 343 -21.94 5.95 -19.90
N LEU A 344 -22.32 5.03 -19.00
CA LEU A 344 -23.08 5.37 -17.79
C LEU A 344 -22.26 6.20 -16.78
N ILE A 345 -20.93 6.12 -16.86
CA ILE A 345 -20.01 6.82 -15.95
C ILE A 345 -19.78 8.26 -16.43
N GLN A 346 -19.69 8.47 -17.75
CA GLN A 346 -19.42 9.79 -18.34
C GLN A 346 -20.61 10.76 -18.24
N VAL A 347 -21.85 10.28 -18.13
CA VAL A 347 -23.04 11.13 -17.99
C VAL A 347 -23.15 11.78 -16.60
N SER A 348 -22.38 11.30 -15.63
CA SER A 348 -22.49 11.69 -14.21
C SER A 348 -21.36 12.62 -13.72
N ALA A 349 -20.42 13.00 -14.59
CA ALA A 349 -19.19 13.71 -14.24
C ALA A 349 -19.20 15.19 -14.64
#